data_AF-A0AAF0JLG8-F1
#
_entry.id   AF-A0AAF0JLG8-F1
#
_cell.length_a   1.000
_cell.length_b   1.000
_cell.length_c   1.000
_cell.angle_alpha   90.00
_cell.angle_beta   90.00
_cell.angle_gamma   90.00
#
_symmetry.space_group_name_H-M   'P 1'
#
loop_
_entity.id
_entity.type
_entity.pdbx_description
1 polymer ?
#
loop_
_entity_poly.entity_id
_entity_poly.type
_entity_poly.pdbx_seq_one_letter_code
_entity_poly.pdbx_strand_id
1 'polypeptide(L)'
;MLVADRIGHVCWPGMRQERCISSTRLIVSPASLTPKASAYPIAYPPDVRAQREEKSRLLEDIEAKLKSSSNPIPQDVLSWYLERVKESRTRLTSGSASSSEALLALMKLARKRRDVSTLQKLRANLLSSEQDSLTSLLARDSVQHTAKSLLSQLDNMLFSLAAQQERWSSMLAIVTSSHTQRWSPYMCRALLRTDGALEMIAAQTRRMNPKTNLSEREADSRHTLWTMFKKQFGLIFQESLNKRCNSQNSAAVPKPIPSWIFAAILNLYARSGQASQAVSLTQLYLAALTKKKSPDSSNPNSIVLSRRPCFLVGDTQDTIPGHVLLNLLLSAFIKGKDISGAIQLFHHLTKVPLPADIIDAKQVFLFPATTLEPDMKSVLLTMDAILAADVKHTGTTLLSFLQAVENNYGLLASSDPRTHPLIFDCRPFIKIWEYAIQANDQVLARRTLRYYQGCLRREQRWYIDHHKLASKNWKQTPNQFRLLNYLDKTMHKLRSQRWIHISHAKALRGLALKAMLLQRPTSEIPAKTGIS
;
A
#
# COMPACT_ATOMS: atom_id res chain seq x y z
N MET A 1 -14.97 18.07 -45.88
CA MET A 1 -16.16 17.43 -46.46
C MET A 1 -15.94 15.94 -46.45
N LEU A 2 -16.66 15.21 -45.60
CA LEU A 2 -16.68 13.75 -45.57
C LEU A 2 -18.03 13.31 -46.14
N VAL A 3 -17.98 12.45 -47.17
CA VAL A 3 -19.10 11.65 -47.65
C VAL A 3 -18.58 10.21 -47.79
N ALA A 4 -19.31 9.30 -47.15
CA ALA A 4 -19.49 7.86 -47.39
C ALA A 4 -18.22 6.97 -47.46
N ASP A 5 -18.19 5.72 -47.00
CA ASP A 5 -19.14 4.68 -47.37
C ASP A 5 -19.03 3.40 -46.51
N ARG A 6 -20.18 2.72 -46.44
CA ARG A 6 -20.44 1.26 -46.36
C ARG A 6 -19.85 0.40 -45.24
N ILE A 7 -20.75 0.20 -44.27
CA ILE A 7 -21.02 -1.06 -43.56
C ILE A 7 -21.72 -2.05 -44.52
N GLY A 8 -21.26 -3.30 -44.52
CA GLY A 8 -21.96 -4.47 -45.05
C GLY A 8 -22.06 -5.54 -43.96
N HIS A 9 -23.31 -5.80 -43.54
CA HIS A 9 -23.74 -6.81 -42.57
C HIS A 9 -23.73 -8.24 -43.14
N VAL A 10 -23.43 -9.23 -42.28
CA VAL A 10 -24.19 -10.51 -42.07
C VAL A 10 -23.85 -10.99 -40.64
N CYS A 11 -24.69 -10.75 -39.62
CA CYS A 11 -25.74 -11.63 -39.07
C CYS A 11 -25.28 -12.99 -38.50
N TRP A 12 -25.43 -13.17 -37.18
CA TRP A 12 -26.10 -14.33 -36.58
C TRP A 12 -26.92 -13.91 -35.34
N PRO A 13 -28.08 -14.52 -35.04
CA PRO A 13 -29.11 -14.00 -34.15
C PRO A 13 -29.33 -14.82 -32.86
N GLY A 14 -30.08 -14.23 -31.92
CA GLY A 14 -30.64 -14.85 -30.71
C GLY A 14 -30.65 -13.88 -29.54
N MET A 15 -31.40 -12.77 -29.60
CA MET A 15 -32.75 -12.58 -28.97
C MET A 15 -32.78 -12.93 -27.48
N ARG A 16 -33.41 -12.18 -26.56
CA ARG A 16 -34.23 -10.95 -26.48
C ARG A 16 -34.38 -10.75 -24.94
N GLN A 17 -34.72 -9.62 -24.33
CA GLN A 17 -35.64 -8.53 -24.68
C GLN A 17 -35.33 -7.38 -23.67
N GLU A 18 -34.94 -6.18 -24.12
CA GLU A 18 -35.78 -4.99 -24.40
C GLU A 18 -36.03 -4.11 -23.15
N ARG A 19 -35.46 -2.89 -23.09
CA ARG A 19 -35.89 -1.59 -23.67
C ARG A 19 -37.04 -0.96 -22.83
N CYS A 20 -37.21 0.36 -22.64
CA CYS A 20 -36.98 1.60 -23.40
C CYS A 20 -36.67 2.75 -22.41
N ILE A 21 -35.77 3.72 -22.67
CA ILE A 21 -35.87 4.93 -23.52
C ILE A 21 -36.83 6.02 -22.99
N SER A 22 -36.18 7.17 -22.74
CA SER A 22 -36.55 8.58 -22.56
C SER A 22 -37.82 9.14 -23.22
N SER A 23 -38.43 10.14 -22.58
CA SER A 23 -38.72 11.46 -23.20
C SER A 23 -39.03 12.54 -22.15
N THR A 24 -38.94 13.80 -22.57
CA THR A 24 -38.85 15.02 -21.75
C THR A 24 -40.12 15.87 -21.89
N ARG A 25 -40.43 16.66 -20.84
CA ARG A 25 -41.31 17.86 -20.72
C ARG A 25 -42.83 17.64 -20.59
N LEU A 26 -43.38 18.05 -19.44
CA LEU A 26 -44.26 19.23 -19.33
C LEU A 26 -44.51 19.58 -17.83
N ILE A 27 -44.77 20.86 -17.62
CA ILE A 27 -44.89 21.60 -16.36
C ILE A 27 -46.27 21.36 -15.72
N VAL A 28 -46.34 21.00 -14.42
CA VAL A 28 -47.44 21.36 -13.51
C VAL A 28 -46.89 21.44 -12.07
N SER A 29 -47.21 22.53 -11.36
CA SER A 29 -46.89 22.78 -9.95
C SER A 29 -47.84 22.01 -8.99
N PRO A 30 -47.62 22.01 -7.66
CA PRO A 30 -47.83 20.86 -6.79
C PRO A 30 -49.26 20.72 -6.27
N ALA A 31 -49.79 19.50 -6.25
CA ALA A 31 -50.92 19.14 -5.40
C ALA A 31 -50.83 17.65 -5.02
N SER A 32 -50.76 17.42 -3.72
CA SER A 32 -51.15 16.22 -2.96
C SER A 32 -51.34 14.91 -3.72
N LEU A 33 -50.52 13.92 -3.40
CA LEU A 33 -50.94 12.53 -3.12
C LEU A 33 -49.72 11.78 -2.58
N THR A 34 -49.58 11.77 -1.26
CA THR A 34 -48.70 10.83 -0.56
C THR A 34 -49.31 9.43 -0.69
N PRO A 35 -48.60 8.43 -1.23
CA PRO A 35 -48.85 7.08 -0.80
C PRO A 35 -48.21 6.96 0.59
N LYS A 36 -49.05 6.98 1.64
CA LYS A 36 -48.66 6.51 2.96
C LYS A 36 -48.15 5.07 2.77
N ALA A 37 -46.84 4.91 2.64
CA ALA A 37 -46.19 3.64 2.89
C ALA A 37 -46.49 3.33 4.35
N SER A 38 -47.49 2.47 4.59
CA SER A 38 -47.69 1.83 5.87
C SER A 38 -46.45 0.96 6.10
N ALA A 39 -45.42 1.57 6.69
CA ALA A 39 -44.37 0.84 7.37
C ALA A 39 -45.06 0.07 8.50
N TYR A 40 -45.53 -1.13 8.19
CA TYR A 40 -45.84 -2.10 9.22
C TYR A 40 -44.54 -2.28 10.00
N PRO A 41 -44.46 -1.91 11.29
CA PRO A 41 -43.30 -2.22 12.09
C PRO A 41 -43.23 -3.74 12.12
N ILE A 42 -42.15 -4.31 11.58
CA ILE A 42 -41.83 -5.72 11.81
C ILE A 42 -41.70 -5.84 13.33
N ALA A 43 -42.74 -6.33 13.99
CA ALA A 43 -42.76 -6.56 15.41
C ALA A 43 -41.77 -7.69 15.68
N TYR A 44 -40.54 -7.31 16.02
CA TYR A 44 -39.56 -8.27 16.51
C TYR A 44 -40.11 -8.91 17.79
N PRO A 45 -39.88 -10.20 18.01
CA PRO A 45 -40.19 -10.83 19.29
C PRO A 45 -39.65 -9.97 20.45
N PRO A 46 -40.37 -9.86 21.58
CA PRO A 46 -40.01 -8.96 22.69
C PRO A 46 -38.55 -9.17 23.15
N ASP A 47 -38.06 -10.40 23.10
CA ASP A 47 -36.68 -10.76 23.45
C ASP A 47 -35.63 -10.13 22.51
N VAL A 48 -35.91 -9.99 21.21
CA VAL A 48 -34.98 -9.42 20.22
C VAL A 48 -34.89 -7.90 20.36
N ARG A 49 -36.02 -7.26 20.72
CA ARG A 49 -36.06 -5.82 20.99
C ARG A 49 -35.31 -5.48 22.27
N ALA A 50 -35.55 -6.23 23.35
CA ALA A 50 -34.83 -6.09 24.61
C ALA A 50 -33.30 -6.29 24.43
N GLN A 51 -32.89 -7.30 23.64
CA GLN A 51 -31.47 -7.51 23.30
C GLN A 51 -30.85 -6.35 22.53
N ARG A 52 -31.57 -5.71 21.60
CA ARG A 52 -31.05 -4.56 20.84
C ARG A 52 -30.91 -3.33 21.72
N GLU A 53 -31.91 -3.04 22.54
CA GLU A 53 -31.91 -1.90 23.47
C GLU A 53 -30.78 -2.03 24.50
N GLU A 54 -30.53 -3.24 25.01
CA GLU A 54 -29.44 -3.49 25.94
C GLU A 54 -28.06 -3.41 25.27
N LYS A 55 -27.93 -3.87 24.01
CA LYS A 55 -26.69 -3.70 23.23
C LYS A 55 -26.36 -2.24 22.93
N SER A 56 -27.37 -1.41 22.62
CA SER A 56 -27.15 0.02 22.40
C SER A 56 -26.77 0.74 23.70
N ARG A 57 -27.39 0.40 24.83
CA ARG A 57 -27.01 0.95 26.15
C ARG A 57 -25.55 0.65 26.49
N LEU A 58 -25.14 -0.61 26.34
CA LEU A 58 -23.75 -1.01 26.61
C LEU A 58 -22.73 -0.33 25.68
N LEU A 59 -23.10 -0.06 24.43
CA LEU A 59 -22.27 0.71 23.49
C LEU A 59 -22.12 2.16 23.97
N GLU A 60 -23.22 2.82 24.31
CA GLU A 60 -23.23 4.20 24.81
C GLU A 60 -22.43 4.33 26.10
N ASP A 61 -22.57 3.37 27.02
CA ASP A 61 -21.84 3.38 28.29
C ASP A 61 -20.33 3.17 28.08
N ILE A 62 -19.91 2.32 27.14
CA ILE A 62 -18.49 2.19 26.76
C ILE A 62 -17.99 3.49 26.15
N GLU A 63 -18.73 4.10 25.22
CA GLU A 63 -18.31 5.36 24.60
C GLU A 63 -18.17 6.48 25.64
N ALA A 64 -19.10 6.55 26.59
CA ALA A 64 -19.03 7.47 27.71
C ALA A 64 -17.79 7.20 28.58
N LYS A 65 -17.52 5.93 28.93
CA LYS A 65 -16.34 5.53 29.73
C LYS A 65 -15.01 5.85 29.02
N LEU A 66 -14.98 5.70 27.69
CA LEU A 66 -13.81 6.03 26.87
C LEU A 66 -13.59 7.54 26.74
N LYS A 67 -14.66 8.34 26.75
CA LYS A 67 -14.60 9.82 26.70
C LYS A 67 -14.30 10.43 28.07
N SER A 68 -14.76 9.82 29.17
CA SER A 68 -14.61 10.34 30.53
C SER A 68 -13.21 10.14 31.10
N SER A 69 -12.44 9.17 30.60
CA SER A 69 -11.06 8.94 31.01
C SER A 69 -10.09 9.65 30.07
N SER A 70 -9.21 10.49 30.61
CA SER A 70 -8.13 11.12 29.84
C SER A 70 -7.10 10.09 29.33
N ASN A 71 -7.01 8.92 29.99
CA ASN A 71 -6.03 7.88 29.68
C ASN A 71 -6.55 6.46 29.99
N PRO A 72 -7.56 5.94 29.26
CA PRO A 72 -8.17 4.65 29.60
C PRO A 72 -7.18 3.49 29.41
N ILE A 73 -7.07 2.65 30.44
CA ILE A 73 -6.30 1.40 30.46
C ILE A 73 -7.17 0.30 29.84
N PRO A 74 -6.76 -0.35 28.73
CA PRO A 74 -7.59 -1.32 28.01
C PRO A 74 -8.11 -2.46 28.89
N GLN A 75 -7.29 -2.96 29.81
CA GLN A 75 -7.66 -4.06 30.69
C GLN A 75 -8.77 -3.69 31.68
N ASP A 76 -8.75 -2.47 32.21
CA ASP A 76 -9.76 -1.98 33.17
C ASP A 76 -11.09 -1.70 32.49
N VAL A 77 -11.05 -1.18 31.25
CA VAL A 77 -12.27 -0.99 30.46
C VAL A 77 -12.85 -2.34 30.04
N LEU A 78 -12.00 -3.33 29.73
CA LEU A 78 -12.45 -4.69 29.43
C LEU A 78 -13.10 -5.36 30.65
N SER A 79 -12.47 -5.32 31.82
CA SER A 79 -13.04 -5.93 33.03
C SER A 79 -14.36 -5.27 33.40
N TRP A 80 -14.41 -3.93 33.37
CA TRP A 80 -15.64 -3.17 33.57
C TRP A 80 -16.73 -3.56 32.57
N TYR A 81 -16.41 -3.68 31.27
CA TYR A 81 -17.37 -4.10 30.26
C TYR A 81 -17.89 -5.52 30.50
N LEU A 82 -17.00 -6.47 30.82
CA LEU A 82 -17.41 -7.85 31.08
C LEU A 82 -18.35 -7.97 32.29
N GLU A 83 -18.12 -7.18 33.35
CA GLU A 83 -19.06 -7.10 34.48
C GLU A 83 -20.42 -6.54 34.04
N ARG A 84 -20.46 -5.50 33.21
CA ARG A 84 -21.72 -4.96 32.67
C ARG A 84 -22.44 -5.96 31.77
N VAL A 85 -21.71 -6.74 30.97
CA VAL A 85 -22.31 -7.83 30.17
C VAL A 85 -22.90 -8.91 31.08
N LYS A 86 -22.26 -9.26 32.20
CA LYS A 86 -22.83 -10.20 33.19
C LYS A 86 -24.10 -9.64 33.83
N GLU A 87 -24.09 -8.38 34.27
CA GLU A 87 -25.27 -7.69 34.82
C GLU A 87 -26.42 -7.57 33.80
N SER A 88 -26.10 -7.49 32.51
CA SER A 88 -27.10 -7.42 31.45
C SER A 88 -27.68 -8.80 31.13
N ARG A 89 -26.88 -9.87 31.25
CA ARG A 89 -27.35 -11.26 31.09
C ARG A 89 -28.38 -11.65 32.13
N THR A 90 -28.34 -11.10 33.35
CA THR A 90 -29.38 -11.36 34.36
C THR A 90 -30.71 -10.67 34.05
N ARG A 91 -30.72 -9.67 33.15
CA ARG A 91 -31.93 -8.93 32.73
C ARG A 91 -32.56 -9.48 31.45
N LEU A 92 -31.83 -10.32 30.71
CA LEU A 92 -32.29 -10.94 29.48
C LEU A 92 -32.75 -12.39 29.75
N THR A 93 -33.94 -12.73 29.28
CA THR A 93 -34.52 -14.08 29.35
C THR A 93 -33.83 -15.06 28.39
N SER A 94 -33.28 -14.57 27.27
CA SER A 94 -32.50 -15.34 26.31
C SER A 94 -31.54 -14.45 25.50
N GLY A 95 -30.48 -15.05 24.94
CA GLY A 95 -29.50 -14.40 24.05
C GLY A 95 -28.33 -13.70 24.75
N SER A 96 -27.51 -12.98 23.97
CA SER A 96 -26.31 -12.29 24.47
C SER A 96 -26.47 -10.77 24.44
N ALA A 97 -26.17 -10.13 25.58
CA ALA A 97 -26.03 -8.68 25.70
C ALA A 97 -24.74 -8.12 25.06
N SER A 98 -23.80 -8.98 24.62
CA SER A 98 -22.55 -8.51 24.03
C SER A 98 -22.79 -7.74 22.72
N SER A 99 -22.28 -6.51 22.65
CA SER A 99 -22.26 -5.70 21.42
C SER A 99 -20.95 -5.94 20.65
N SER A 100 -21.09 -6.17 19.33
CA SER A 100 -19.97 -6.28 18.39
C SER A 100 -19.20 -4.98 18.25
N GLU A 101 -19.90 -3.85 18.26
CA GLU A 101 -19.38 -2.50 18.10
C GLU A 101 -18.57 -2.09 19.36
N ALA A 102 -19.08 -2.44 20.54
CA ALA A 102 -18.40 -2.29 21.83
C ALA A 102 -17.07 -3.05 21.85
N LEU A 103 -17.08 -4.32 21.43
CA LEU A 103 -15.87 -5.13 21.33
C LEU A 103 -14.88 -4.55 20.31
N LEU A 104 -15.35 -4.04 19.17
CA LEU A 104 -14.50 -3.34 18.19
C LEU A 104 -13.87 -2.05 18.75
N ALA A 105 -14.60 -1.28 19.55
CA ALA A 105 -14.07 -0.09 20.22
C ALA A 105 -12.94 -0.47 21.21
N LEU A 106 -13.15 -1.52 22.01
CA LEU A 106 -12.14 -2.07 22.91
C LEU A 106 -10.91 -2.59 22.16
N MET A 107 -11.11 -3.31 21.05
CA MET A 107 -10.03 -3.77 20.18
C MET A 107 -9.20 -2.59 19.63
N LYS A 108 -9.87 -1.53 19.16
CA LYS A 108 -9.20 -0.30 18.68
C LYS A 108 -8.40 0.38 19.80
N LEU A 109 -8.95 0.45 21.01
CA LEU A 109 -8.26 1.01 22.17
C LEU A 109 -7.02 0.18 22.52
N ALA A 110 -7.17 -1.14 22.67
CA ALA A 110 -6.06 -2.03 23.01
C ALA A 110 -4.96 -2.00 21.93
N ARG A 111 -5.34 -1.90 20.65
CA ARG A 111 -4.39 -1.69 19.55
C ARG A 111 -3.65 -0.35 19.64
N LYS A 112 -4.37 0.74 19.94
CA LYS A 112 -3.76 2.07 20.13
C LYS A 112 -2.72 2.04 21.25
N ARG A 113 -2.97 1.24 22.30
CA ARG A 113 -2.08 1.03 23.45
C ARG A 113 -1.05 -0.07 23.27
N ARG A 114 -1.11 -0.84 22.18
CA ARG A 114 -0.28 -2.03 21.91
C ARG A 114 -0.39 -3.10 23.02
N ASP A 115 -1.56 -3.23 23.63
CA ASP A 115 -1.81 -4.19 24.71
C ASP A 115 -2.25 -5.55 24.14
N VAL A 116 -1.30 -6.48 24.04
CA VAL A 116 -1.53 -7.85 23.57
C VAL A 116 -2.31 -8.67 24.58
N SER A 117 -2.15 -8.41 25.89
CA SER A 117 -2.77 -9.22 26.95
C SER A 117 -4.29 -9.02 26.99
N THR A 118 -4.75 -7.78 26.87
CA THR A 118 -6.18 -7.46 26.78
C THR A 118 -6.82 -8.06 25.53
N LEU A 119 -6.12 -8.02 24.39
CA LEU A 119 -6.61 -8.64 23.16
C LEU A 119 -6.67 -10.18 23.25
N GLN A 120 -5.72 -10.83 23.95
CA GLN A 120 -5.75 -12.28 24.20
C GLN A 120 -6.94 -12.66 25.09
N LYS A 121 -7.24 -11.87 26.12
CA LYS A 121 -8.42 -12.05 26.97
C LYS A 121 -9.72 -11.88 26.17
N LEU A 122 -9.80 -10.86 25.32
CA LEU A 122 -10.92 -10.67 24.38
C LEU A 122 -11.12 -11.89 23.47
N ARG A 123 -10.02 -12.46 22.97
CA ARG A 123 -10.05 -13.63 22.10
C ARG A 123 -10.57 -14.87 22.83
N ALA A 124 -10.08 -15.13 24.04
CA ALA A 124 -10.55 -16.25 24.85
C ALA A 124 -12.06 -16.15 25.14
N ASN A 125 -12.55 -14.95 25.45
CA ASN A 125 -13.98 -14.71 25.70
C ASN A 125 -14.85 -14.87 24.45
N LEU A 126 -14.33 -14.52 23.26
CA LEU A 126 -15.05 -14.75 22.00
C LEU A 126 -15.10 -16.24 21.63
N LEU A 127 -14.01 -16.98 21.86
CA LEU A 127 -13.96 -18.42 21.60
C LEU A 127 -14.90 -19.21 22.52
N SER A 128 -14.98 -18.86 23.82
CA SER A 128 -15.95 -19.49 24.73
C SER A 128 -17.38 -19.19 24.32
N SER A 129 -17.67 -17.95 23.90
CA SER A 129 -18.99 -17.58 23.39
C SER A 129 -19.36 -18.29 22.09
N GLU A 130 -18.39 -18.61 21.22
CA GLU A 130 -18.64 -19.40 20.01
C GLU A 130 -18.95 -20.86 20.34
N GLN A 131 -18.23 -21.46 21.30
CA GLN A 131 -18.49 -22.84 21.77
C GLN A 131 -19.89 -22.98 22.39
N ASP A 132 -20.31 -22.03 23.22
CA ASP A 132 -21.65 -21.99 23.81
C ASP A 132 -22.75 -21.81 22.75
N SER A 133 -22.45 -21.09 21.65
CA SER A 133 -23.40 -20.89 20.54
C SER A 133 -23.44 -22.05 19.54
N LEU A 134 -22.38 -22.85 19.46
CA LEU A 134 -22.30 -24.07 18.64
C LEU A 134 -23.02 -25.24 19.30
N THR A 135 -23.01 -25.32 20.63
CA THR A 135 -23.83 -26.28 21.40
C THR A 135 -25.31 -25.90 21.40
N SER A 136 -25.66 -24.62 21.27
CA SER A 136 -27.04 -24.18 20.96
C SER A 136 -27.33 -24.25 19.46
N LEU A 137 -27.56 -25.46 18.94
CA LEU A 137 -27.95 -25.71 17.55
C LEU A 137 -29.08 -24.75 17.08
N LEU A 138 -28.89 -24.12 15.91
CA LEU A 138 -29.85 -23.31 15.12
C LEU A 138 -29.94 -21.79 15.37
N ALA A 139 -28.90 -21.14 15.91
CA ALA A 139 -28.83 -19.67 15.88
C ALA A 139 -28.41 -19.14 14.48
N ARG A 140 -29.41 -18.77 13.67
CA ARG A 140 -29.38 -17.91 12.46
C ARG A 140 -28.00 -17.55 11.89
N ASP A 141 -27.74 -17.94 10.63
CA ASP A 141 -26.50 -17.69 9.84
C ASP A 141 -25.87 -16.29 10.05
N SER A 142 -26.69 -15.24 10.13
CA SER A 142 -26.22 -13.84 10.34
C SER A 142 -25.37 -13.62 11.61
N VAL A 143 -25.64 -14.33 12.72
CA VAL A 143 -24.92 -14.15 14.00
C VAL A 143 -23.57 -14.86 13.95
N GLN A 144 -23.54 -16.07 13.37
CA GLN A 144 -22.30 -16.83 13.16
C GLN A 144 -21.34 -16.12 12.21
N HIS A 145 -21.84 -15.47 11.15
CA HIS A 145 -20.99 -14.69 10.24
C HIS A 145 -20.36 -13.47 10.92
N THR A 146 -21.06 -12.83 11.85
CA THR A 146 -20.57 -11.64 12.56
C THR A 146 -19.48 -12.00 13.58
N ALA A 147 -19.66 -13.08 14.35
CA ALA A 147 -18.67 -13.56 15.31
C ALA A 147 -17.38 -14.03 14.62
N LYS A 148 -17.49 -14.85 13.56
CA LYS A 148 -16.34 -15.30 12.75
C LYS A 148 -15.56 -14.14 12.12
N SER A 149 -16.26 -13.10 11.67
CA SER A 149 -15.64 -11.87 11.13
C SER A 149 -14.86 -11.10 12.20
N LEU A 150 -15.44 -10.93 13.40
CA LEU A 150 -14.78 -10.26 14.52
C LEU A 150 -13.57 -11.03 15.03
N LEU A 151 -13.68 -12.36 15.17
CA LEU A 151 -12.58 -13.22 15.57
C LEU A 151 -11.44 -13.15 14.55
N SER A 152 -11.73 -13.17 13.25
CA SER A 152 -10.73 -12.98 12.20
C SER A 152 -10.04 -11.61 12.28
N GLN A 153 -10.80 -10.54 12.52
CA GLN A 153 -10.23 -9.18 12.71
C GLN A 153 -9.35 -9.11 13.96
N LEU A 154 -9.76 -9.77 15.05
CA LEU A 154 -9.01 -9.84 16.30
C LEU A 154 -7.71 -10.65 16.14
N ASP A 155 -7.77 -11.81 15.49
CA ASP A 155 -6.60 -12.65 15.21
C ASP A 155 -5.59 -11.92 14.34
N ASN A 156 -6.04 -11.22 13.29
CA ASN A 156 -5.18 -10.37 12.47
C ASN A 156 -4.50 -9.25 13.28
N MET A 157 -5.25 -8.61 14.18
CA MET A 157 -4.76 -7.52 15.02
C MET A 157 -3.76 -8.02 16.05
N LEU A 158 -4.10 -9.09 16.78
CA LEU A 158 -3.26 -9.77 17.75
C LEU A 158 -1.96 -10.23 17.14
N PHE A 159 -2.03 -10.92 16.00
CA PHE A 159 -0.86 -11.40 15.30
C PHE A 159 0.04 -10.24 14.86
N SER A 160 -0.55 -9.15 14.35
CA SER A 160 0.23 -7.98 13.93
C SER A 160 0.96 -7.28 15.08
N LEU A 161 0.33 -7.20 16.25
CA LEU A 161 0.92 -6.59 17.45
C LEU A 161 1.96 -7.51 18.08
N ALA A 162 1.67 -8.82 18.14
CA ALA A 162 2.63 -9.82 18.60
C ALA A 162 3.88 -9.83 17.70
N ALA A 163 3.72 -9.72 16.38
CA ALA A 163 4.83 -9.57 15.45
C ALA A 163 5.65 -8.29 15.70
N GLN A 164 5.00 -7.15 15.96
CA GLN A 164 5.70 -5.90 16.30
C GLN A 164 6.48 -5.98 17.62
N GLN A 165 6.05 -6.85 18.54
CA GLN A 165 6.68 -7.07 19.84
C GLN A 165 7.58 -8.32 19.86
N GLU A 166 7.76 -8.98 18.72
CA GLU A 166 8.49 -10.24 18.59
C GLU A 166 8.06 -11.35 19.57
N ARG A 167 6.76 -11.42 19.89
CA ARG A 167 6.17 -12.47 20.72
C ARG A 167 5.77 -13.67 19.86
N TRP A 168 6.73 -14.54 19.54
CA TRP A 168 6.56 -15.70 18.66
C TRP A 168 5.64 -16.76 19.25
N SER A 169 5.70 -17.00 20.56
CA SER A 169 4.77 -17.91 21.24
C SER A 169 3.30 -17.52 21.04
N SER A 170 3.01 -16.21 21.11
CA SER A 170 1.67 -15.65 20.91
C SER A 170 1.22 -15.76 19.46
N MET A 171 2.12 -15.51 18.50
CA MET A 171 1.86 -15.72 17.07
C MET A 171 1.58 -17.20 16.76
N LEU A 172 2.33 -18.12 17.35
CA LEU A 172 2.18 -19.56 17.15
C LEU A 172 0.83 -20.04 17.68
N ALA A 173 0.45 -19.62 18.88
CA ALA A 173 -0.83 -19.97 19.48
C ALA A 173 -2.03 -19.56 18.60
N ILE A 174 -1.98 -18.40 17.93
CA ILE A 174 -3.04 -17.94 17.02
C ILE A 174 -3.11 -18.84 15.78
N VAL A 175 -1.97 -19.15 15.17
CA VAL A 175 -1.88 -19.97 13.94
C VAL A 175 -2.27 -21.43 14.18
N THR A 176 -2.00 -21.98 15.37
CA THR A 176 -2.36 -23.37 15.71
C THR A 176 -3.82 -23.52 16.12
N SER A 177 -4.45 -22.47 16.65
CA SER A 177 -5.87 -22.50 17.08
C SER A 177 -6.88 -22.07 16.02
N SER A 178 -6.44 -21.58 14.85
CA SER A 178 -7.35 -21.21 13.75
C SER A 178 -7.94 -22.45 13.04
N HIS A 179 -9.27 -22.57 13.00
CA HIS A 179 -9.95 -23.77 12.48
C HIS A 179 -10.20 -23.82 10.96
N THR A 180 -10.14 -22.70 10.22
CA THR A 180 -10.57 -22.73 8.79
C THR A 180 -9.69 -22.03 7.76
N GLN A 181 -8.71 -21.20 8.13
CA GLN A 181 -7.63 -20.75 7.22
C GLN A 181 -6.43 -20.30 8.06
N ARG A 182 -5.35 -21.09 8.02
CA ARG A 182 -4.19 -20.95 8.93
C ARG A 182 -3.44 -19.61 8.81
N TRP A 183 -3.51 -18.94 7.66
CA TRP A 183 -2.84 -17.67 7.42
C TRP A 183 -3.71 -16.70 6.65
N SER A 184 -3.81 -15.47 7.15
CA SER A 184 -4.34 -14.34 6.38
C SER A 184 -3.21 -13.56 5.67
N PRO A 185 -3.53 -12.78 4.63
CA PRO A 185 -2.57 -11.86 4.02
C PRO A 185 -1.94 -10.87 5.02
N TYR A 186 -2.70 -10.47 6.04
CA TYR A 186 -2.23 -9.56 7.08
C TYR A 186 -1.24 -10.24 8.02
N MET A 187 -1.51 -11.48 8.43
CA MET A 187 -0.62 -12.26 9.29
C MET A 187 0.70 -12.56 8.60
N CYS A 188 0.68 -13.02 7.35
CA CYS A 188 1.90 -13.26 6.58
C CYS A 188 2.74 -11.99 6.42
N ARG A 189 2.12 -10.84 6.09
CA ARG A 189 2.83 -9.56 5.99
C ARG A 189 3.42 -9.13 7.33
N ALA A 190 2.73 -9.36 8.44
CA ALA A 190 3.23 -9.06 9.76
C ALA A 190 4.41 -9.96 10.14
N LEU A 191 4.30 -11.27 9.91
CA LEU A 191 5.37 -12.25 10.13
C LEU A 191 6.63 -11.86 9.36
N LEU A 192 6.52 -11.61 8.06
CA LEU A 192 7.65 -11.27 7.18
C LEU A 192 8.23 -9.87 7.46
N ARG A 193 7.59 -9.06 8.31
CA ARG A 193 8.10 -7.76 8.77
C ARG A 193 8.83 -7.82 10.12
N THR A 194 8.79 -8.95 10.82
CA THR A 194 9.57 -9.15 12.04
C THR A 194 11.08 -9.10 11.75
N ASP A 195 11.90 -8.85 12.76
CA ASP A 195 13.35 -8.94 12.64
C ASP A 195 13.80 -10.40 12.77
N GLY A 196 13.12 -11.21 13.58
CA GLY A 196 13.39 -12.65 13.59
C GLY A 196 13.15 -13.35 12.24
N ALA A 197 12.22 -12.91 11.39
CA ALA A 197 12.12 -13.43 10.01
C ALA A 197 13.31 -13.03 9.13
N LEU A 198 13.90 -11.84 9.34
CA LEU A 198 15.14 -11.44 8.68
C LEU A 198 16.30 -12.32 9.11
N GLU A 199 16.42 -12.58 10.42
CA GLU A 199 17.45 -13.47 10.96
C GLU A 199 17.36 -14.87 10.37
N MET A 200 16.15 -15.42 10.24
CA MET A 200 15.96 -16.76 9.66
C MET A 200 16.41 -16.86 8.20
N ILE A 201 16.30 -15.77 7.43
CA ILE A 201 16.80 -15.72 6.04
C ILE A 201 18.30 -15.44 6.00
N ALA A 202 18.82 -14.57 6.87
CA ALA A 202 20.24 -14.27 6.96
C ALA A 202 21.06 -15.48 7.46
N ALA A 203 20.52 -16.26 8.40
CA ALA A 203 21.12 -17.47 8.97
C ALA A 203 21.25 -18.62 7.96
N GLN A 204 20.38 -18.67 6.93
CA GLN A 204 20.58 -19.61 5.82
C GLN A 204 21.82 -19.27 4.97
N THR A 205 22.34 -18.03 5.06
CA THR A 205 23.50 -17.55 4.28
C THR A 205 24.78 -17.43 5.11
N ARG A 206 24.68 -17.33 6.45
CA ARG A 206 25.82 -17.32 7.37
C ARG A 206 25.49 -18.25 8.54
N ARG A 207 26.36 -19.24 8.81
CA ARG A 207 26.33 -20.01 10.07
C ARG A 207 26.39 -19.00 11.23
N MET A 208 25.25 -18.72 11.85
CA MET A 208 25.17 -17.81 12.98
C MET A 208 25.58 -18.55 14.26
N ASN A 209 26.50 -17.94 15.00
CA ASN A 209 26.58 -18.11 16.45
C ASN A 209 25.31 -17.51 17.06
N PRO A 210 24.63 -18.20 17.99
CA PRO A 210 23.44 -17.69 18.64
C PRO A 210 23.83 -16.56 19.59
N LYS A 211 23.80 -15.32 19.11
CA LYS A 211 23.87 -14.13 19.95
C LYS A 211 22.55 -13.39 19.86
N THR A 212 21.53 -13.90 20.55
CA THR A 212 20.38 -13.11 20.97
C THR A 212 19.76 -13.72 22.21
N ASN A 213 19.52 -12.88 23.22
CA ASN A 213 18.89 -13.17 24.51
C ASN A 213 17.40 -13.52 24.35
N LEU A 214 17.06 -14.50 23.53
CA LEU A 214 15.71 -15.04 23.41
C LEU A 214 15.61 -16.25 24.32
N SER A 215 14.57 -16.31 25.16
CA SER A 215 14.26 -17.55 25.89
C SER A 215 14.11 -18.70 24.88
N GLU A 216 14.65 -19.87 25.18
CA GLU A 216 14.64 -21.06 24.30
C GLU A 216 13.25 -21.31 23.67
N ARG A 217 12.19 -21.13 24.47
CA ARG A 217 10.79 -21.25 24.05
C ARG A 217 10.36 -20.32 22.89
N GLU A 218 10.86 -19.09 22.86
CA GLU A 218 10.57 -18.13 21.78
C GLU A 218 11.36 -18.47 20.51
N ALA A 219 12.59 -18.97 20.67
CA ALA A 219 13.40 -19.44 19.54
C ALA A 219 12.77 -20.68 18.87
N ASP A 220 12.26 -21.62 19.65
CA ASP A 220 11.52 -22.79 19.16
C ASP A 220 10.24 -22.37 18.45
N SER A 221 9.44 -21.51 19.10
CA SER A 221 8.19 -21.00 18.52
C SER A 221 8.43 -20.29 17.18
N ARG A 222 9.52 -19.53 17.09
CA ARG A 222 9.97 -18.88 15.84
C ARG A 222 10.31 -19.90 14.75
N HIS A 223 11.10 -20.92 15.07
CA HIS A 223 11.47 -21.96 14.11
C HIS A 223 10.26 -22.76 13.61
N THR A 224 9.33 -23.12 14.51
CA THR A 224 8.09 -23.82 14.18
C THR A 224 7.19 -22.97 13.28
N LEU A 225 6.96 -21.70 13.63
CA LEU A 225 6.18 -20.77 12.80
C LEU A 225 6.77 -20.61 11.40
N TRP A 226 8.09 -20.44 11.32
CA TRP A 226 8.79 -20.33 10.05
C TRP A 226 8.66 -21.59 9.19
N THR A 227 8.76 -22.76 9.81
CA THR A 227 8.56 -24.04 9.15
C THR A 227 7.14 -24.22 8.65
N MET A 228 6.13 -23.84 9.45
CA MET A 228 4.72 -23.86 9.03
C MET A 228 4.48 -22.93 7.83
N PHE A 229 5.03 -21.72 7.87
CA PHE A 229 4.96 -20.78 6.75
C PHE A 229 5.62 -21.36 5.48
N LYS A 230 6.83 -21.92 5.61
CA LYS A 230 7.54 -22.58 4.48
C LYS A 230 6.81 -23.80 3.94
N LYS A 231 6.21 -24.65 4.78
CA LYS A 231 5.42 -25.79 4.29
C LYS A 231 4.22 -25.35 3.45
N GLN A 232 3.57 -24.27 3.85
CA GLN A 232 2.35 -23.81 3.19
C GLN A 232 2.61 -23.00 1.90
N PHE A 233 3.65 -22.16 1.87
CA PHE A 233 3.93 -21.29 0.73
C PHE A 233 5.24 -21.63 -0.01
N GLY A 234 6.15 -22.33 0.66
CA GLY A 234 7.46 -22.71 0.12
C GLY A 234 7.41 -23.86 -0.88
N LEU A 235 6.44 -24.78 -0.83
CA LEU A 235 6.24 -25.79 -1.88
C LEU A 235 5.78 -25.15 -3.20
N ILE A 236 4.86 -24.19 -3.14
CA ILE A 236 4.44 -23.40 -4.31
C ILE A 236 5.63 -22.63 -4.89
N PHE A 237 6.50 -22.12 -4.01
CA PHE A 237 7.73 -21.42 -4.38
C PHE A 237 8.77 -22.33 -5.04
N GLN A 238 9.08 -23.48 -4.42
CA GLN A 238 10.04 -24.45 -4.95
C GLN A 238 9.56 -25.13 -6.23
N GLU A 239 8.28 -25.47 -6.35
CA GLU A 239 7.72 -26.01 -7.60
C GLU A 239 7.75 -24.97 -8.72
N SER A 240 7.51 -23.69 -8.42
CA SER A 240 7.61 -22.61 -9.41
C SER A 240 9.06 -22.33 -9.85
N LEU A 241 10.03 -22.52 -8.95
CA LEU A 241 11.47 -22.41 -9.23
C LEU A 241 12.02 -23.63 -9.98
N ASN A 242 11.72 -24.85 -9.52
CA ASN A 242 12.28 -26.11 -10.04
C ASN A 242 11.69 -26.50 -11.41
N LYS A 243 10.42 -26.16 -11.70
CA LYS A 243 9.82 -26.40 -13.03
C LYS A 243 10.47 -25.57 -14.16
N ARG A 244 11.35 -24.61 -13.84
CA ARG A 244 12.19 -23.90 -14.83
C ARG A 244 13.38 -24.75 -15.30
N CYS A 245 13.85 -25.69 -14.48
CA CYS A 245 14.95 -26.58 -14.85
C CYS A 245 14.47 -27.80 -15.66
N ASN A 246 13.20 -28.21 -15.52
CA ASN A 246 12.66 -29.44 -16.11
C ASN A 246 11.42 -29.22 -17.02
N SER A 247 11.31 -28.12 -17.76
CA SER A 247 10.18 -27.93 -18.69
C SER A 247 10.51 -28.38 -20.11
N GLN A 248 10.40 -29.68 -20.36
CA GLN A 248 9.84 -30.18 -21.63
C GLN A 248 8.50 -30.90 -21.44
N ASN A 249 8.18 -31.49 -20.28
CA ASN A 249 7.07 -32.46 -20.19
C ASN A 249 6.05 -32.29 -19.02
N SER A 250 5.69 -31.07 -18.59
CA SER A 250 4.59 -30.94 -17.60
C SER A 250 3.58 -29.85 -17.95
N ALA A 251 2.42 -30.29 -18.44
CA ALA A 251 1.24 -29.49 -18.76
C ALA A 251 0.50 -28.91 -17.53
N ALA A 252 1.00 -29.14 -16.31
CA ALA A 252 0.40 -28.58 -15.10
C ALA A 252 0.92 -27.16 -14.86
N VAL A 253 0.13 -26.16 -15.29
CA VAL A 253 0.34 -24.73 -14.98
C VAL A 253 0.45 -24.59 -13.46
N PRO A 254 1.63 -24.20 -12.92
CA PRO A 254 1.77 -24.01 -11.49
C PRO A 254 0.78 -22.94 -11.02
N LYS A 255 0.04 -23.21 -9.93
CA LYS A 255 -0.88 -22.23 -9.35
C LYS A 255 -0.09 -20.94 -9.07
N PRO A 256 -0.51 -19.78 -9.60
CA PRO A 256 0.23 -18.55 -9.42
C PRO A 256 0.27 -18.18 -7.94
N ILE A 257 1.46 -17.87 -7.44
CA ILE A 257 1.63 -17.36 -6.07
C ILE A 257 0.82 -16.05 -5.97
N PRO A 258 -0.04 -15.90 -4.95
CA PRO A 258 -0.75 -14.65 -4.72
C PRO A 258 0.21 -13.44 -4.69
N SER A 259 -0.12 -12.38 -5.43
CA SER A 259 0.71 -11.17 -5.56
C SER A 259 1.11 -10.55 -4.22
N TRP A 260 0.25 -10.66 -3.19
CA TRP A 260 0.57 -10.14 -1.86
C TRP A 260 1.64 -10.96 -1.12
N ILE A 261 1.74 -12.28 -1.35
CA ILE A 261 2.80 -13.14 -0.80
C ILE A 261 4.11 -12.79 -1.47
N PHE A 262 4.08 -12.71 -2.80
CA PHE A 262 5.21 -12.29 -3.59
C PHE A 262 5.78 -10.96 -3.08
N ALA A 263 4.95 -9.94 -2.94
CA ALA A 263 5.37 -8.62 -2.46
C ALA A 263 5.96 -8.68 -1.04
N ALA A 264 5.42 -9.54 -0.17
CA ALA A 264 5.90 -9.68 1.19
C ALA A 264 7.27 -10.37 1.27
N ILE A 265 7.49 -11.43 0.47
CA ILE A 265 8.79 -12.11 0.38
C ILE A 265 9.83 -11.20 -0.28
N LEU A 266 9.46 -10.52 -1.38
CA LEU A 266 10.35 -9.56 -2.04
C LEU A 266 10.76 -8.45 -1.07
N ASN A 267 9.84 -7.98 -0.23
CA ASN A 267 10.15 -7.01 0.82
C ASN A 267 11.09 -7.58 1.90
N LEU A 268 10.99 -8.87 2.20
CA LEU A 268 11.92 -9.52 3.13
C LEU A 268 13.34 -9.60 2.54
N TYR A 269 13.48 -9.97 1.25
CA TYR A 269 14.77 -9.93 0.55
C TYR A 269 15.34 -8.52 0.41
N ALA A 270 14.48 -7.53 0.18
CA ALA A 270 14.87 -6.13 0.15
C ALA A 270 15.46 -5.66 1.48
N ARG A 271 14.85 -6.07 2.60
CA ARG A 271 15.34 -5.75 3.95
C ARG A 271 16.62 -6.51 4.32
N SER A 272 16.78 -7.76 3.86
CA SER A 272 17.99 -8.57 4.12
C SER A 272 19.18 -8.20 3.24
N GLY A 273 18.96 -7.46 2.15
CA GLY A 273 20.00 -7.09 1.18
C GLY A 273 20.36 -8.24 0.21
N GLN A 274 19.51 -9.27 0.10
CA GLN A 274 19.73 -10.40 -0.81
C GLN A 274 19.22 -10.07 -2.22
N ALA A 275 19.96 -9.20 -2.91
CA ALA A 275 19.63 -8.71 -4.24
C ALA A 275 19.43 -9.81 -5.29
N SER A 276 20.30 -10.84 -5.30
CA SER A 276 20.18 -11.97 -6.23
C SER A 276 18.87 -12.74 -6.09
N GLN A 277 18.46 -13.04 -4.85
CA GLN A 277 17.20 -13.73 -4.57
C GLN A 277 15.99 -12.86 -4.93
N ALA A 278 16.07 -11.54 -4.68
CA ALA A 278 15.06 -10.58 -5.07
C ALA A 278 14.87 -10.50 -6.60
N VAL A 279 15.98 -10.51 -7.36
CA VAL A 279 15.96 -10.52 -8.84
C VAL A 279 15.35 -11.81 -9.37
N SER A 280 15.83 -12.97 -8.92
CA SER A 280 15.30 -14.28 -9.35
C SER A 280 13.82 -14.41 -9.07
N LEU A 281 13.38 -13.97 -7.89
CA LEU A 281 11.97 -13.94 -7.54
C LEU A 281 11.19 -13.03 -8.51
N THR A 282 11.66 -11.82 -8.77
CA THR A 282 10.98 -10.88 -9.67
C THR A 282 10.92 -11.38 -11.12
N GLN A 283 11.96 -12.05 -11.61
CA GLN A 283 11.92 -12.69 -12.92
C GLN A 283 10.83 -13.76 -13.02
N LEU A 284 10.61 -14.56 -11.96
CA LEU A 284 9.52 -15.55 -11.94
C LEU A 284 8.15 -14.90 -12.01
N TYR A 285 7.94 -13.84 -11.22
CA TYR A 285 6.65 -13.15 -11.21
C TYR A 285 6.35 -12.48 -12.55
N LEU A 286 7.33 -11.81 -13.16
CA LEU A 286 7.16 -11.21 -14.48
C LEU A 286 6.94 -12.27 -15.57
N ALA A 287 7.62 -13.41 -15.51
CA ALA A 287 7.39 -14.52 -16.42
C ALA A 287 6.02 -15.19 -16.24
N ALA A 288 5.46 -15.20 -15.03
CA ALA A 288 4.09 -15.67 -14.80
C ALA A 288 3.05 -14.69 -15.36
N LEU A 289 3.31 -13.38 -15.27
CA LEU A 289 2.44 -12.36 -15.86
C LEU A 289 2.41 -12.40 -17.38
N THR A 290 3.55 -12.64 -18.04
CA THR A 290 3.61 -12.78 -19.51
C THR A 290 2.78 -13.95 -20.00
N LYS A 291 2.84 -15.11 -19.32
CA LYS A 291 2.05 -16.30 -19.67
C LYS A 291 0.54 -16.14 -19.47
N LYS A 292 0.11 -15.23 -18.58
CA LYS A 292 -1.32 -15.00 -18.29
C LYS A 292 -2.02 -14.12 -19.33
N LYS A 293 -1.28 -13.36 -20.13
CA LYS A 293 -1.86 -12.60 -21.25
C LYS A 293 -2.04 -13.52 -22.45
N SER A 294 -3.29 -13.63 -22.93
CA SER A 294 -3.67 -14.44 -24.10
C SER A 294 -2.79 -14.11 -25.32
N PRO A 295 -2.42 -15.08 -26.17
CA PRO A 295 -1.66 -14.86 -27.41
C PRO A 295 -2.36 -13.96 -28.44
N ASP A 296 -3.64 -13.62 -28.27
CA ASP A 296 -4.43 -12.85 -29.26
C ASP A 296 -4.31 -11.31 -29.14
N SER A 297 -3.49 -10.76 -28.24
CA SER A 297 -3.23 -9.31 -28.25
C SER A 297 -2.14 -8.98 -29.26
N SER A 298 -2.51 -8.23 -30.31
CA SER A 298 -1.72 -7.83 -31.48
C SER A 298 -0.42 -7.04 -31.24
N ASN A 299 0.05 -6.94 -29.99
CA ASN A 299 1.39 -6.43 -29.64
C ASN A 299 2.14 -7.45 -28.79
N PRO A 300 2.96 -8.33 -29.39
CA PRO A 300 3.65 -9.40 -28.67
C PRO A 300 4.80 -8.93 -27.75
N ASN A 301 5.14 -7.64 -27.72
CA ASN A 301 6.40 -7.20 -27.12
C ASN A 301 6.21 -6.03 -26.13
N SER A 302 6.68 -6.25 -24.89
CA SER A 302 6.75 -5.34 -23.74
C SER A 302 5.52 -5.27 -22.81
N ILE A 303 5.67 -5.78 -21.58
CA ILE A 303 4.72 -5.52 -20.47
C ILE A 303 5.10 -4.22 -19.80
N VAL A 304 4.22 -3.22 -19.83
CA VAL A 304 4.39 -2.00 -19.02
C VAL A 304 3.58 -2.13 -17.72
N LEU A 305 4.26 -2.13 -16.58
CA LEU A 305 3.63 -2.08 -15.26
C LEU A 305 3.53 -0.63 -14.79
N SER A 306 2.35 -0.05 -14.97
CA SER A 306 2.07 1.37 -14.68
C SER A 306 2.04 1.70 -13.20
N ARG A 307 2.25 2.98 -12.89
CA ARG A 307 2.07 3.53 -11.54
C ARG A 307 0.60 3.63 -11.20
N ARG A 308 0.24 3.10 -10.04
CA ARG A 308 -1.12 3.11 -9.51
C ARG A 308 -1.09 3.26 -7.99
N PRO A 309 -2.07 3.96 -7.39
CA PRO A 309 -2.21 3.98 -5.94
C PRO A 309 -2.39 2.54 -5.43
N CYS A 310 -1.44 2.07 -4.63
CA CYS A 310 -1.49 0.71 -4.10
C CYS A 310 -2.26 0.72 -2.78
N PHE A 311 -3.53 0.31 -2.81
CA PHE A 311 -4.23 -0.12 -1.60
C PHE A 311 -3.87 -1.57 -1.32
N LEU A 312 -2.62 -1.82 -0.88
CA LEU A 312 -2.16 -3.07 -0.29
C LEU A 312 -2.84 -4.35 -0.83
N VAL A 313 -2.89 -4.54 -2.16
CA VAL A 313 -3.41 -5.72 -2.91
C VAL A 313 -4.31 -6.62 -2.04
N GLY A 314 -5.59 -6.27 -1.96
CA GLY A 314 -6.60 -7.05 -1.24
C GLY A 314 -7.02 -8.31 -2.01
N ASP A 315 -6.93 -8.26 -3.35
CA ASP A 315 -7.28 -9.38 -4.21
C ASP A 315 -6.06 -10.25 -4.54
N THR A 316 -6.25 -11.56 -4.53
CA THR A 316 -5.25 -12.55 -4.95
C THR A 316 -4.80 -12.40 -6.41
N GLN A 317 -5.62 -11.76 -7.25
CA GLN A 317 -5.40 -11.62 -8.70
C GLN A 317 -4.82 -10.27 -9.14
N ASP A 318 -4.72 -9.29 -8.24
CA ASP A 318 -4.24 -7.96 -8.59
C ASP A 318 -2.75 -7.97 -8.93
N THR A 319 -2.36 -7.22 -9.96
CA THR A 319 -0.96 -7.04 -10.33
C THR A 319 -0.29 -6.02 -9.42
N ILE A 320 0.93 -6.34 -8.99
CA ILE A 320 1.77 -5.42 -8.22
C ILE A 320 2.19 -4.25 -9.14
N PRO A 321 1.97 -3.00 -8.72
CA PRO A 321 2.39 -1.83 -9.50
C PRO A 321 3.90 -1.79 -9.72
N GLY A 322 4.33 -1.26 -10.88
CA GLY A 322 5.74 -1.27 -11.30
C GLY A 322 6.69 -0.61 -10.29
N HIS A 323 6.36 0.61 -9.84
CA HIS A 323 7.13 1.33 -8.82
C HIS A 323 7.29 0.57 -7.49
N VAL A 324 6.32 -0.26 -7.09
CA VAL A 324 6.43 -1.04 -5.84
C VAL A 324 7.50 -2.12 -6.00
N LEU A 325 7.48 -2.84 -7.11
CA LEU A 325 8.50 -3.85 -7.45
C LEU A 325 9.87 -3.21 -7.56
N LEU A 326 9.97 -2.11 -8.30
CA LEU A 326 11.22 -1.38 -8.51
C LEU A 326 11.80 -0.88 -7.18
N ASN A 327 10.98 -0.27 -6.31
CA ASN A 327 11.42 0.21 -5.01
C ASN A 327 11.99 -0.91 -4.12
N LEU A 328 11.36 -2.08 -4.10
CA LEU A 328 11.83 -3.21 -3.31
C LEU A 328 13.14 -3.78 -3.86
N LEU A 329 13.23 -3.92 -5.19
CA LEU A 329 14.44 -4.35 -5.88
C LEU A 329 15.62 -3.40 -5.62
N LEU A 330 15.45 -2.10 -5.86
CA LEU A 330 16.49 -1.10 -5.60
C LEU A 330 16.92 -1.10 -4.13
N SER A 331 15.97 -1.23 -3.21
CA SER A 331 16.28 -1.32 -1.77
C SER A 331 17.13 -2.55 -1.45
N ALA A 332 16.90 -3.69 -2.12
CA ALA A 332 17.70 -4.90 -1.94
C ALA A 332 19.16 -4.69 -2.33
N PHE A 333 19.42 -4.08 -3.49
CA PHE A 333 20.77 -3.78 -3.97
C PHE A 333 21.48 -2.76 -3.06
N ILE A 334 20.81 -1.66 -2.73
CA ILE A 334 21.36 -0.62 -1.85
C ILE A 334 21.69 -1.19 -0.47
N LYS A 335 20.79 -2.00 0.11
CA LYS A 335 21.02 -2.65 1.41
C LYS A 335 22.15 -3.68 1.35
N GLY A 336 22.26 -4.40 0.24
CA GLY A 336 23.36 -5.32 -0.07
C GLY A 336 24.69 -4.65 -0.42
N LYS A 337 24.73 -3.30 -0.45
CA LYS A 337 25.88 -2.47 -0.85
C LYS A 337 26.31 -2.63 -2.32
N ASP A 338 25.47 -3.20 -3.18
CA ASP A 338 25.70 -3.26 -4.62
C ASP A 338 25.10 -2.02 -5.30
N ILE A 339 25.84 -0.91 -5.20
CA ILE A 339 25.40 0.40 -5.68
C ILE A 339 25.34 0.45 -7.22
N SER A 340 26.35 -0.10 -7.89
CA SER A 340 26.39 -0.18 -9.36
C SER A 340 25.19 -0.98 -9.89
N GLY A 341 24.90 -2.13 -9.27
CA GLY A 341 23.75 -2.94 -9.65
C GLY A 341 22.41 -2.24 -9.43
N ALA A 342 22.25 -1.44 -8.37
CA ALA A 342 21.03 -0.65 -8.18
C ALA A 342 20.80 0.35 -9.33
N ILE A 343 21.85 1.03 -9.78
CA ILE A 343 21.78 2.02 -10.85
C ILE A 343 21.47 1.34 -12.20
N GLN A 344 22.17 0.27 -12.53
CA GLN A 344 21.95 -0.50 -13.76
C GLN A 344 20.57 -1.15 -13.80
N LEU A 345 20.08 -1.63 -12.65
CA LEU A 345 18.75 -2.19 -12.54
C LEU A 345 17.67 -1.15 -12.83
N PHE A 346 17.83 0.07 -12.31
CA PHE A 346 16.93 1.18 -12.64
C PHE A 346 16.90 1.42 -14.15
N HIS A 347 18.07 1.56 -14.78
CA HIS A 347 18.18 1.74 -16.23
C HIS A 347 17.48 0.61 -17.01
N HIS A 348 17.79 -0.64 -16.67
CA HIS A 348 17.31 -1.79 -17.40
C HIS A 348 15.78 -1.95 -17.31
N LEU A 349 15.20 -1.73 -16.13
CA LEU A 349 13.77 -1.93 -15.87
C LEU A 349 12.90 -0.70 -16.23
N THR A 350 13.46 0.51 -16.20
CA THR A 350 12.71 1.73 -16.54
C THR A 350 12.99 2.23 -17.96
N LYS A 351 14.00 1.69 -18.64
CA LYS A 351 14.48 2.18 -19.95
C LYS A 351 14.92 3.64 -19.96
N VAL A 352 15.07 4.29 -18.80
CA VAL A 352 15.63 5.65 -18.72
C VAL A 352 17.11 5.58 -19.06
N PRO A 353 17.60 6.31 -20.08
CA PRO A 353 19.01 6.32 -20.41
C PRO A 353 19.82 6.89 -19.25
N LEU A 354 20.93 6.22 -18.91
CA LEU A 354 21.90 6.73 -17.96
C LEU A 354 23.12 7.29 -18.68
N PRO A 355 23.81 8.28 -18.11
CA PRO A 355 25.12 8.71 -18.60
C PRO A 355 26.09 7.53 -18.68
N ALA A 356 26.89 7.48 -19.76
CA ALA A 356 27.82 6.37 -20.03
C ALA A 356 28.81 6.13 -18.88
N ASP A 357 29.16 7.19 -18.14
CA ASP A 357 30.13 7.16 -17.04
C ASP A 357 29.69 6.32 -15.82
N ILE A 358 28.42 5.91 -15.75
CA ILE A 358 27.85 5.13 -14.63
C ILE A 358 27.54 3.68 -15.04
N ILE A 359 27.58 3.35 -16.33
CA ILE A 359 27.21 2.02 -16.83
C ILE A 359 28.45 1.13 -16.82
N ASP A 360 28.53 0.20 -15.89
CA ASP A 360 29.49 -0.91 -15.98
C ASP A 360 28.86 -2.00 -16.85
N ALA A 361 29.44 -2.23 -18.04
CA ALA A 361 28.93 -3.14 -19.07
C ALA A 361 28.79 -4.62 -18.63
N LYS A 362 29.19 -4.95 -17.40
CA LYS A 362 29.29 -6.32 -16.90
C LYS A 362 27.99 -6.91 -16.30
N GLN A 363 27.02 -6.12 -15.85
CA GLN A 363 25.79 -6.71 -15.26
C GLN A 363 24.63 -6.76 -16.25
N VAL A 364 24.38 -7.94 -16.80
CA VAL A 364 23.23 -8.21 -17.66
C VAL A 364 22.09 -8.78 -16.82
N PHE A 365 21.07 -7.98 -16.57
CA PHE A 365 19.82 -8.47 -16.01
C PHE A 365 18.95 -9.09 -17.11
N LEU A 366 18.58 -10.35 -16.95
CA LEU A 366 17.68 -11.05 -17.88
C LEU A 366 16.24 -10.97 -17.37
N PHE A 367 15.57 -9.85 -17.62
CA PHE A 367 14.13 -9.74 -17.42
C PHE A 367 13.37 -10.01 -18.73
N PRO A 368 12.18 -10.63 -18.68
CA PRO A 368 11.26 -10.62 -19.83
C PRO A 368 11.04 -9.18 -20.27
N ALA A 369 10.80 -8.90 -21.57
CA ALA A 369 10.55 -7.55 -22.07
C ALA A 369 9.47 -6.83 -21.23
N THR A 370 9.90 -6.08 -20.23
CA THR A 370 9.05 -5.49 -19.19
C THR A 370 9.62 -4.14 -18.82
N THR A 371 8.75 -3.15 -18.74
CA THR A 371 9.07 -1.80 -18.27
C THR A 371 8.30 -1.53 -16.99
N LEU A 372 9.00 -1.11 -15.94
CA LEU A 372 8.42 -0.70 -14.66
C LEU A 372 8.43 0.82 -14.59
N GLU A 373 7.25 1.44 -14.49
CA GLU A 373 7.18 2.90 -14.32
C GLU A 373 7.70 3.32 -12.93
N PRO A 374 8.64 4.28 -12.83
CA PRO A 374 9.23 4.71 -11.57
C PRO A 374 8.41 5.76 -10.82
N ASP A 375 8.40 5.70 -9.49
CA ASP A 375 7.85 6.76 -8.63
C ASP A 375 8.95 7.66 -8.04
N MET A 376 8.54 8.65 -7.25
CA MET A 376 9.49 9.55 -6.57
C MET A 376 10.48 8.80 -5.68
N LYS A 377 10.05 7.71 -5.04
CA LYS A 377 10.91 6.93 -4.17
C LYS A 377 11.97 6.19 -4.99
N SER A 378 11.61 5.64 -6.15
CA SER A 378 12.56 4.96 -7.05
C SER A 378 13.63 5.94 -7.51
N VAL A 379 13.22 7.16 -7.92
CA VAL A 379 14.15 8.23 -8.32
C VAL A 379 15.10 8.59 -7.18
N LEU A 380 14.58 8.82 -5.97
CA LEU A 380 15.41 9.18 -4.82
C LEU A 380 16.40 8.07 -4.43
N LEU A 381 15.97 6.80 -4.47
CA LEU A 381 16.85 5.65 -4.20
C LEU A 381 17.98 5.55 -5.22
N THR A 382 17.70 5.78 -6.50
CA THR A 382 18.75 5.79 -7.54
C THR A 382 19.68 6.98 -7.42
N MET A 383 19.19 8.17 -7.04
CA MET A 383 20.06 9.31 -6.74
C MET A 383 20.98 9.03 -5.55
N ASP A 384 20.46 8.38 -4.50
CA ASP A 384 21.27 7.97 -3.35
C ASP A 384 22.35 6.97 -3.74
N ALA A 385 22.04 6.06 -4.67
CA ALA A 385 23.02 5.16 -5.25
C ALA A 385 24.09 5.93 -6.07
N ILE A 386 23.71 6.88 -6.93
CA ILE A 386 24.66 7.69 -7.70
C ILE A 386 25.60 8.48 -6.77
N LEU A 387 25.06 9.08 -5.71
CA LEU A 387 25.85 9.77 -4.68
C LEU A 387 26.84 8.82 -3.98
N ALA A 388 26.42 7.60 -3.67
CA ALA A 388 27.26 6.60 -3.01
C ALA A 388 28.32 5.99 -3.93
N ALA A 389 28.09 6.00 -5.25
CA ALA A 389 29.05 5.51 -6.25
C ALA A 389 30.24 6.47 -6.47
N ASP A 390 30.11 7.73 -6.03
CA ASP A 390 31.13 8.78 -6.15
C ASP A 390 31.75 8.89 -7.56
N VAL A 391 30.87 8.97 -8.56
CA VAL A 391 31.27 9.03 -9.97
C VAL A 391 31.90 10.39 -10.28
N LYS A 392 32.81 10.45 -11.27
CA LYS A 392 33.30 11.73 -11.79
C LYS A 392 32.12 12.63 -12.18
N HIS A 393 32.19 13.89 -11.75
CA HIS A 393 31.13 14.88 -11.95
C HIS A 393 29.74 14.47 -11.40
N THR A 394 29.69 13.79 -10.25
CA THR A 394 28.45 13.32 -9.58
C THR A 394 27.31 14.34 -9.60
N GLY A 395 27.59 15.62 -9.31
CA GLY A 395 26.58 16.67 -9.33
C GLY A 395 25.90 16.88 -10.69
N THR A 396 26.65 16.92 -11.79
CA THR A 396 26.07 17.04 -13.15
C THR A 396 25.37 15.75 -13.56
N THR A 397 25.88 14.60 -13.12
CA THR A 397 25.31 13.28 -13.35
C THR A 397 23.94 13.12 -12.70
N LEU A 398 23.75 13.66 -11.49
CA LEU A 398 22.43 13.71 -10.84
C LEU A 398 21.43 14.57 -11.61
N LEU A 399 21.88 15.72 -12.14
CA LEU A 399 21.01 16.62 -12.90
C LEU A 399 20.60 16.01 -14.25
N SER A 400 21.55 15.41 -14.98
CA SER A 400 21.27 14.73 -16.25
C SER A 400 20.37 13.52 -16.06
N PHE A 401 20.55 12.77 -14.97
CA PHE A 401 19.64 11.70 -14.58
C PHE A 401 18.19 12.19 -14.40
N LEU A 402 17.98 13.30 -13.67
CA LEU A 402 16.63 13.86 -13.50
C LEU A 402 16.00 14.33 -14.82
N GLN A 403 16.81 14.89 -15.73
CA GLN A 403 16.36 15.27 -17.06
C GLN A 403 15.95 14.05 -17.89
N ALA A 404 16.74 12.98 -17.85
CA ALA A 404 16.41 11.73 -18.52
C ALA A 404 15.10 11.13 -18.00
N VAL A 405 14.88 11.15 -16.68
CA VAL A 405 13.62 10.70 -16.07
C VAL A 405 12.45 11.60 -16.50
N GLU A 406 12.60 12.93 -16.52
CA GLU A 406 11.53 13.84 -17.00
C GLU A 406 11.15 13.57 -18.45
N ASN A 407 12.15 13.33 -19.31
CA ASN A 407 11.94 13.08 -20.74
C ASN A 407 11.24 11.74 -21.02
N ASN A 408 11.33 10.75 -20.11
CA ASN A 408 10.75 9.43 -20.30
C ASN A 408 9.40 9.25 -19.58
N TYR A 409 9.23 9.91 -18.42
CA TYR A 409 8.06 9.69 -17.56
C TYR A 409 7.40 10.97 -17.08
N GLY A 410 8.03 12.13 -17.27
CA GLY A 410 7.55 13.41 -16.81
C GLY A 410 6.50 14.03 -17.74
N LEU A 411 6.24 15.31 -17.51
CA LEU A 411 5.26 16.10 -18.28
C LEU A 411 5.59 16.19 -19.77
N LEU A 412 6.87 16.07 -20.11
CA LEU A 412 7.35 16.11 -21.50
C LEU A 412 7.09 14.80 -22.25
N ALA A 413 6.86 13.69 -21.53
CA ALA A 413 6.64 12.37 -22.09
C ALA A 413 5.16 11.98 -22.19
N SER A 414 4.26 12.71 -21.51
CA SER A 414 2.84 12.40 -21.44
C SER A 414 2.11 13.01 -22.63
N SER A 415 1.71 12.16 -23.58
CA SER A 415 0.80 12.52 -24.68
C SER A 415 -0.68 12.35 -24.33
N ASP A 416 -1.01 11.48 -23.35
CA ASP A 416 -2.37 11.27 -22.85
C ASP A 416 -2.52 11.88 -21.45
N PRO A 417 -3.40 12.88 -21.24
CA PRO A 417 -3.64 13.47 -19.93
C PRO A 417 -4.21 12.49 -18.89
N ARG A 418 -4.64 11.28 -19.32
CA ARG A 418 -5.08 10.18 -18.44
C ARG A 418 -3.91 9.36 -17.88
N THR A 419 -2.75 9.34 -18.55
CA THR A 419 -1.54 8.69 -18.02
C THR A 419 -0.79 9.72 -17.16
N HIS A 420 -0.89 9.57 -15.84
CA HIS A 420 -0.36 10.56 -14.92
C HIS A 420 1.16 10.70 -15.07
N PRO A 421 1.68 11.88 -15.42
CA PRO A 421 3.12 12.11 -15.55
C PRO A 421 3.81 12.08 -14.19
N LEU A 422 5.10 11.75 -14.20
CA LEU A 422 5.95 11.84 -13.02
C LEU A 422 6.25 13.31 -12.75
N ILE A 423 5.63 13.86 -11.72
CA ILE A 423 5.89 15.22 -11.27
C ILE A 423 6.92 15.16 -10.14
N PHE A 424 8.03 15.89 -10.30
CA PHE A 424 9.06 15.99 -9.26
C PHE A 424 8.65 16.92 -8.13
N ASP A 425 8.77 16.44 -6.89
CA ASP A 425 8.74 17.33 -5.74
C ASP A 425 10.13 17.97 -5.50
N CYS A 426 10.30 18.73 -4.42
CA CYS A 426 11.55 19.45 -4.16
C CYS A 426 12.71 18.55 -3.70
N ARG A 427 12.48 17.30 -3.29
CA ARG A 427 13.50 16.45 -2.64
C ARG A 427 14.68 16.11 -3.55
N PRO A 428 14.49 15.72 -4.82
CA PRO A 428 15.60 15.50 -5.74
C PRO A 428 16.50 16.73 -5.89
N PHE A 429 15.89 17.92 -6.02
CA PHE A 429 16.63 19.17 -6.20
C PHE A 429 17.38 19.57 -4.93
N ILE A 430 16.80 19.34 -3.75
CA ILE A 430 17.48 19.57 -2.47
C ILE A 430 18.74 18.71 -2.37
N LYS A 431 18.70 17.43 -2.76
CA LYS A 431 19.90 16.58 -2.77
C LYS A 431 21.01 17.16 -3.65
N ILE A 432 20.67 17.62 -4.85
CA ILE A 432 21.65 18.23 -5.77
C ILE A 432 22.21 19.55 -5.19
N TRP A 433 21.36 20.40 -4.58
CA TRP A 433 21.84 21.62 -3.94
C TRP A 433 22.71 21.37 -2.72
N GLU A 434 22.39 20.37 -1.89
CA GLU A 434 23.22 19.98 -0.76
C GLU A 434 24.59 19.49 -1.22
N TYR A 435 24.63 18.66 -2.27
CA TYR A 435 25.88 18.25 -2.92
C TYR A 435 26.64 19.47 -3.47
N ALA A 436 25.97 20.37 -4.19
CA ALA A 436 26.58 21.57 -4.76
C ALA A 436 27.19 22.48 -3.68
N ILE A 437 26.51 22.63 -2.53
CA ILE A 437 27.02 23.37 -1.38
C ILE A 437 28.29 22.71 -0.82
N GLN A 438 28.28 21.39 -0.66
CA GLN A 438 29.43 20.64 -0.15
C GLN A 438 30.63 20.71 -1.11
N ALA A 439 30.38 20.62 -2.41
CA ALA A 439 31.40 20.70 -3.46
C ALA A 439 31.79 22.13 -3.85
N ASN A 440 31.20 23.16 -3.21
CA ASN A 440 31.35 24.58 -3.58
C ASN A 440 31.06 24.88 -5.07
N ASP A 441 30.16 24.12 -5.69
CA ASP A 441 29.82 24.22 -7.11
C ASP A 441 28.61 25.15 -7.34
N GLN A 442 28.91 26.45 -7.44
CA GLN A 442 27.89 27.46 -7.70
C GLN A 442 27.19 27.28 -9.07
N VAL A 443 27.92 26.79 -10.07
CA VAL A 443 27.39 26.63 -11.44
C VAL A 443 26.32 25.56 -11.45
N LEU A 444 26.57 24.41 -10.82
CA LEU A 444 25.60 23.35 -10.64
C LEU A 444 24.37 23.83 -9.86
N ALA A 445 24.57 24.57 -8.77
CA ALA A 445 23.47 25.10 -7.97
C ALA A 445 22.53 26.00 -8.82
N ARG A 446 23.11 26.90 -9.63
CA ARG A 446 22.36 27.78 -10.53
C ARG A 446 21.66 27.03 -11.66
N ARG A 447 22.32 26.05 -12.28
CA ARG A 447 21.70 25.18 -13.31
C ARG A 447 20.50 24.42 -12.76
N THR A 448 20.66 23.84 -11.57
CA THR A 448 19.59 23.11 -10.87
C THR A 448 18.41 24.01 -10.51
N LEU A 449 18.65 25.25 -10.08
CA LEU A 449 17.59 26.23 -9.81
C LEU A 449 16.78 26.57 -11.05
N ARG A 450 17.44 26.85 -12.19
CA ARG A 450 16.77 27.15 -13.46
C ARG A 450 15.92 25.96 -13.91
N TYR A 451 16.47 24.76 -13.80
CA TYR A 451 15.75 23.53 -14.16
C TYR A 451 14.52 23.31 -13.28
N TYR A 452 14.65 23.40 -11.95
CA TYR A 452 13.52 23.26 -11.02
C TYR A 452 12.42 24.31 -11.26
N GLN A 453 12.81 25.56 -11.50
CA GLN A 453 11.86 26.61 -11.87
C GLN A 453 11.09 26.27 -13.15
N GLY A 454 11.76 25.66 -14.12
CA GLY A 454 11.13 25.12 -15.34
C GLY A 454 10.12 24.01 -15.05
N CYS A 455 10.49 23.04 -14.20
CA CYS A 455 9.58 21.95 -13.78
C CYS A 455 8.31 22.52 -13.14
N LEU A 456 8.44 23.44 -12.17
CA LEU A 456 7.30 24.05 -11.48
C LEU A 456 6.37 24.81 -12.44
N ARG A 457 6.92 25.53 -13.42
CA ARG A 457 6.13 26.24 -14.43
C ARG A 457 5.36 25.29 -15.33
N ARG A 458 6.00 24.19 -15.77
CA ARG A 458 5.34 23.15 -16.58
C ARG A 458 4.22 22.47 -15.79
N GLU A 459 4.48 22.13 -14.54
CA GLU A 459 3.50 21.52 -13.64
C GLU A 459 2.27 22.42 -13.47
N GLN A 460 2.46 23.71 -13.18
CA GLN A 460 1.36 24.66 -13.05
C GLN A 460 0.52 24.75 -14.33
N ARG A 461 1.17 24.84 -15.50
CA ARG A 461 0.46 24.87 -16.79
C ARG A 461 -0.37 23.61 -16.99
N TRP A 462 0.23 22.44 -16.77
CA TRP A 462 -0.47 21.16 -16.90
C TRP A 462 -1.71 21.07 -16.01
N TYR A 463 -1.62 21.52 -14.75
CA TYR A 463 -2.79 21.55 -13.87
C TYR A 463 -3.86 22.55 -14.32
N ILE A 464 -3.49 23.69 -14.88
CA ILE A 464 -4.43 24.66 -15.45
C ILE A 464 -5.15 24.04 -16.66
N ASP A 465 -4.40 23.40 -17.56
CA ASP A 465 -4.90 22.85 -18.82
C ASP A 465 -5.76 21.59 -18.61
N HIS A 466 -5.51 20.83 -17.53
CA HIS A 466 -6.17 19.54 -17.26
C HIS A 466 -6.91 19.46 -15.92
N HIS A 467 -7.28 20.62 -15.35
CA HIS A 467 -7.89 20.79 -14.03
C HIS A 467 -9.07 19.82 -13.73
N LYS A 468 -9.92 19.52 -14.72
CA LYS A 468 -11.08 18.63 -14.56
C LYS A 468 -10.71 17.15 -14.39
N LEU A 469 -9.57 16.71 -14.92
CA LEU A 469 -9.07 15.34 -14.81
C LEU A 469 -8.18 15.15 -13.56
N ALA A 470 -7.49 16.23 -13.14
CA ALA A 470 -6.63 16.23 -11.95
C ALA A 470 -7.41 16.18 -10.61
N SER A 471 -8.64 16.69 -10.54
CA SER A 471 -9.39 16.75 -9.27
C SER A 471 -9.95 15.41 -8.78
N LYS A 472 -10.16 14.42 -9.65
CA LYS A 472 -10.89 13.18 -9.30
C LYS A 472 -10.03 12.03 -8.79
N ASN A 473 -8.74 11.99 -9.13
CA ASN A 473 -7.90 10.80 -8.93
C ASN A 473 -6.67 11.02 -8.04
N TRP A 474 -6.45 12.22 -7.53
CA TRP A 474 -5.20 12.59 -6.90
C TRP A 474 -5.35 12.72 -5.39
N LYS A 475 -4.64 11.84 -4.67
CA LYS A 475 -4.48 11.94 -3.23
C LYS A 475 -3.18 12.68 -2.95
N GLN A 476 -3.28 13.75 -2.16
CA GLN A 476 -2.14 14.55 -1.70
C GLN A 476 -1.04 13.64 -1.14
N THR A 477 0.23 13.93 -1.42
CA THR A 477 1.31 13.34 -0.64
C THR A 477 1.18 13.84 0.80
N PRO A 478 1.08 12.95 1.81
CA PRO A 478 0.98 13.38 3.19
C PRO A 478 2.29 14.13 3.53
N ASN A 479 2.19 15.43 3.80
CA ASN A 479 3.26 16.36 4.22
C ASN A 479 3.89 17.33 3.19
N GLN A 480 3.18 17.80 2.16
CA GLN A 480 3.73 18.81 1.25
C GLN A 480 4.16 20.13 1.92
N PHE A 481 3.48 20.59 2.97
CA PHE A 481 3.93 21.76 3.74
C PHE A 481 5.28 21.55 4.43
N ARG A 482 5.58 20.32 4.88
CA ARG A 482 6.91 20.01 5.40
C ARG A 482 7.96 20.14 4.29
N LEU A 483 7.63 19.72 3.07
CA LEU A 483 8.52 19.85 1.91
C LEU A 483 8.84 21.32 1.59
N LEU A 484 7.87 22.24 1.69
CA LEU A 484 8.14 23.68 1.56
C LEU A 484 9.12 24.19 2.63
N ASN A 485 8.98 23.75 3.88
CA ASN A 485 9.91 24.15 4.93
C ASN A 485 11.33 23.62 4.65
N TYR A 486 11.48 22.43 4.07
CA TYR A 486 12.78 21.93 3.62
C TYR A 486 13.35 22.77 2.48
N LEU A 487 12.52 23.14 1.50
CA LEU A 487 12.91 24.04 0.41
C LEU A 487 13.42 25.38 0.96
N ASP A 488 12.71 25.98 1.91
CA ASP A 488 13.11 27.26 2.53
C ASP A 488 14.47 27.18 3.22
N LYS A 489 14.70 26.11 3.98
CA LYS A 489 15.99 25.88 4.65
C LYS A 489 17.12 25.80 3.64
N THR A 490 16.95 25.05 2.55
CA THR A 490 17.96 24.92 1.50
C THR A 490 18.16 26.24 0.75
N MET A 491 17.09 26.98 0.45
CA MET A 491 17.19 28.31 -0.14
C MET A 491 17.92 29.28 0.79
N HIS A 492 17.72 29.19 2.11
CA HIS A 492 18.45 30.03 3.06
C HIS A 492 19.95 29.74 3.05
N LYS A 493 20.36 28.45 2.96
CA LYS A 493 21.78 28.07 2.81
C LYS A 493 22.38 28.62 1.52
N LEU A 494 21.68 28.52 0.39
CA LEU A 494 22.16 29.10 -0.88
C LEU A 494 22.27 30.64 -0.82
N ARG A 495 21.38 31.29 -0.06
CA ARG A 495 21.42 32.74 0.18
C ARG A 495 22.58 33.14 1.09
N SER A 496 22.86 32.39 2.16
CA SER A 496 23.98 32.71 3.07
C SER A 496 25.32 32.62 2.34
N GLN A 497 25.43 31.72 1.35
CA GLN A 497 26.56 31.64 0.43
C GLN A 497 26.57 32.73 -0.65
N ARG A 498 25.59 33.65 -0.69
CA ARG A 498 25.40 34.69 -1.71
C ARG A 498 25.24 34.16 -3.15
N TRP A 499 24.83 32.91 -3.31
CA TRP A 499 24.65 32.31 -4.64
C TRP A 499 23.33 32.69 -5.30
N ILE A 500 22.33 33.06 -4.49
CA ILE A 500 21.02 33.55 -4.93
C ILE A 500 20.56 34.77 -4.12
N HIS A 501 19.77 35.64 -4.76
CA HIS A 501 19.13 36.77 -4.13
C HIS A 501 17.84 36.38 -3.39
N ILE A 502 17.43 37.17 -2.39
CA ILE A 502 16.21 36.92 -1.61
C ILE A 502 14.94 36.93 -2.49
N SER A 503 14.90 37.79 -3.50
CA SER A 503 13.76 37.86 -4.44
C SER A 503 13.59 36.56 -5.22
N HIS A 504 14.69 35.93 -5.67
CA HIS A 504 14.64 34.64 -6.35
C HIS A 504 14.12 33.52 -5.44
N ALA A 505 14.58 33.48 -4.19
CA ALA A 505 14.10 32.50 -3.21
C ALA A 505 12.60 32.67 -2.93
N LYS A 506 12.12 33.92 -2.76
CA LYS A 506 10.68 34.21 -2.57
C LYS A 506 9.86 33.81 -3.80
N ALA A 507 10.32 34.12 -5.00
CA ALA A 507 9.65 33.76 -6.25
C ALA A 507 9.54 32.24 -6.43
N LEU A 508 10.62 31.51 -6.16
CA LEU A 508 10.63 30.04 -6.26
C LEU A 508 9.68 29.41 -5.24
N ARG A 509 9.67 29.91 -4.00
CA ARG A 509 8.69 29.49 -2.98
C ARG A 509 7.26 29.73 -3.43
N GLY A 510 6.98 30.90 -4.02
CA GLY A 510 5.66 31.23 -4.56
C GLY A 510 5.23 30.26 -5.66
N LEU A 511 6.13 29.89 -6.57
CA LEU A 511 5.87 28.89 -7.60
C LEU A 511 5.59 27.49 -7.00
N ALA A 512 6.40 27.06 -6.04
CA ALA A 512 6.20 25.77 -5.37
C ALA A 512 4.87 25.72 -4.61
N LEU A 513 4.53 26.79 -3.89
CA LEU A 513 3.25 26.92 -3.18
C LEU A 513 2.06 26.88 -4.15
N LYS A 514 2.13 27.61 -5.26
CA LYS A 514 1.05 27.63 -6.27
C LYS A 514 0.85 26.26 -6.91
N ALA A 515 1.94 25.58 -7.26
CA ALA A 515 1.87 24.21 -7.78
C ALA A 515 1.19 23.27 -6.79
N MET A 516 1.58 23.32 -5.51
CA MET A 516 0.93 22.53 -4.45
C MET A 516 -0.56 22.85 -4.26
N LEU A 517 -0.96 24.12 -4.31
CA LEU A 517 -2.37 24.50 -4.16
C LEU A 517 -3.24 23.97 -5.31
N LEU A 518 -2.69 23.95 -6.54
CA LEU A 518 -3.37 23.41 -7.72
C LEU A 518 -3.56 21.88 -7.67
N GLN A 519 -2.83 21.17 -6.81
CA GLN A 519 -2.99 19.74 -6.60
C GLN A 519 -4.17 19.36 -5.69
N ARG A 520 -4.84 20.34 -5.04
CA ARG A 520 -5.96 20.04 -4.14
C ARG A 520 -7.25 19.75 -4.91
N PRO A 521 -8.00 18.69 -4.56
CA PRO A 521 -9.34 18.51 -5.08
C PRO A 521 -10.22 19.70 -4.62
N THR A 522 -10.97 20.29 -5.55
CA THR A 522 -11.79 21.50 -5.35
C THR A 522 -12.87 21.36 -4.27
N SER A 523 -13.15 20.15 -3.78
CA SER A 523 -14.04 19.91 -2.64
C SER A 523 -13.50 20.39 -1.29
N GLU A 524 -12.22 20.77 -1.20
CA GLU A 524 -11.57 21.26 0.03
C GLU A 524 -11.05 22.71 -0.07
N ILE A 525 -11.41 23.45 -1.12
CA ILE A 525 -11.12 24.88 -1.19
C ILE A 525 -12.22 25.61 -0.40
N PRO A 526 -11.96 26.17 0.79
CA PRO A 526 -12.92 27.07 1.40
C PRO A 526 -13.16 28.21 0.42
N ALA A 527 -14.43 28.52 0.15
CA ALA A 527 -14.90 29.52 -0.83
C ALA A 527 -14.47 30.98 -0.54
N LYS A 528 -13.41 31.20 0.23
CA LYS A 528 -12.88 32.52 0.59
C LYS A 528 -11.36 32.50 0.66
N THR A 529 -10.71 32.59 -0.50
CA THR A 529 -9.46 33.34 -0.59
C THR A 529 -9.53 34.16 -1.87
N GLY A 530 -10.08 35.37 -1.76
CA GLY A 530 -9.93 36.39 -2.78
C GLY A 530 -8.45 36.73 -2.92
N ILE A 531 -7.90 36.41 -4.08
CA ILE A 531 -6.68 37.03 -4.60
C ILE A 531 -7.08 37.57 -5.97
N SER A 532 -7.57 38.81 -5.96
CA SER A 532 -7.48 39.73 -7.09
C SER A 532 -6.07 40.31 -7.13
#